data_AF-A0A4P5W2C7-F1
#
_entry.id   AF-A0A4P5W2C7-F1
#
_cell.length_a   1.000
_cell.length_b   1.000
_cell.length_c   1.000
_cell.angle_alpha   90.00
_cell.angle_beta   90.00
_cell.angle_gamma   90.00
#
_symmetry.space_group_name_H-M   'P 1'
#
loop_
_entity.id
_entity.type
_entity.pdbx_description
1 polymer ?
#
loop_
_entity_poly.entity_id
_entity_poly.type
_entity_poly.pdbx_seq_one_letter_code
_entity_poly.pdbx_strand_id
1 'polypeptide(L)'
;MLLVLLACNTDVQVATQSDPALVPAQERLGLTDAEVKQILAFLNRCDTSFDLLDSVVGLDSDAAENLVNTRDGADAECGTNDDGTYLTLDDVDAVPQVGDKTILEVLAYIEEGEDGDGTWEGVTFTAEEQEVVLEIANDASLSVLDDNVGLASDEASNIVGARPIASLGELADVAQIGESAMQKLKDYVPQWGG
;
A
#
# COMPACT_ATOMS: atom_id res chain seq x y z
N MET A 1 -20.11 72.36 -4.89
CA MET A 1 -19.07 72.06 -5.89
C MET A 1 -18.33 70.83 -5.38
N LEU A 2 -18.81 69.67 -5.81
CA LEU A 2 -18.49 68.34 -5.27
C LEU A 2 -17.28 67.79 -6.04
N LEU A 3 -16.17 67.53 -5.35
CA LEU A 3 -14.97 66.94 -5.93
C LEU A 3 -15.13 65.42 -5.89
N VAL A 4 -15.42 64.81 -7.04
CA VAL A 4 -15.50 63.35 -7.19
C VAL A 4 -14.11 62.87 -7.60
N LEU A 5 -13.39 62.20 -6.69
CA LEU A 5 -12.22 61.41 -7.05
C LEU A 5 -12.68 60.11 -7.73
N LEU A 6 -12.45 60.00 -9.04
CA LEU A 6 -12.46 58.72 -9.75
C LEU A 6 -11.15 57.99 -9.42
N ALA A 7 -11.22 56.94 -8.63
CA ALA A 7 -10.16 55.94 -8.54
C ALA A 7 -10.38 54.90 -9.66
N CYS A 8 -9.49 54.88 -10.65
CA CYS A 8 -9.38 53.75 -11.58
C CYS A 8 -8.68 52.61 -10.83
N ASN A 9 -9.45 51.66 -10.28
CA ASN A 9 -8.89 50.35 -9.95
C ASN A 9 -8.77 49.56 -11.25
N THR A 10 -7.60 49.62 -11.89
CA THR A 10 -7.19 48.56 -12.82
C THR A 10 -6.87 47.35 -11.97
N ASP A 11 -7.88 46.52 -11.74
CA ASP A 11 -7.71 45.16 -11.28
C ASP A 11 -6.96 44.42 -12.39
N VAL A 12 -5.63 44.40 -12.29
CA VAL A 12 -4.79 43.56 -13.14
C VAL A 12 -5.02 42.15 -12.64
N GLN A 13 -6.04 41.51 -13.21
CA GLN A 13 -6.18 40.06 -13.17
C GLN A 13 -4.93 39.50 -13.88
N VAL A 14 -3.90 39.19 -13.09
CA VAL A 14 -2.79 38.36 -13.56
C VAL A 14 -3.40 36.98 -13.77
N ALA A 15 -3.92 36.74 -14.96
CA ALA A 15 -4.20 35.40 -15.45
C ALA A 15 -2.84 34.70 -15.53
N THR A 16 -2.48 33.95 -14.48
CA THR A 16 -1.54 32.85 -14.61
C THR A 16 -2.18 31.87 -15.57
N GLN A 17 -1.87 31.99 -16.86
CA GLN A 17 -2.01 30.88 -17.78
C GLN A 17 -1.09 29.80 -17.23
N SER A 18 -1.65 28.88 -16.46
CA SER A 18 -1.00 27.63 -16.09
C SER A 18 -0.59 26.99 -17.41
N ASP A 19 0.71 26.81 -17.61
CA ASP A 19 1.19 25.97 -18.67
C ASP A 19 0.56 24.58 -18.47
N PRO A 20 -0.25 24.06 -19.40
CA PRO A 20 -0.88 22.76 -19.23
C PRO A 20 0.14 21.61 -19.08
N ALA A 21 1.42 21.86 -19.35
CA ALA A 21 2.51 20.91 -19.14
C ALA A 21 3.08 20.88 -17.70
N LEU A 22 2.57 21.69 -16.76
CA LEU A 22 3.09 21.75 -15.38
C LEU A 22 2.06 21.38 -14.31
N VAL A 23 0.95 20.73 -14.67
CA VAL A 23 -0.01 20.24 -13.68
C VAL A 23 0.56 18.95 -13.07
N PRO A 24 0.78 18.90 -11.73
CA PRO A 24 1.27 17.69 -11.06
C PRO A 24 0.39 16.49 -11.39
N ALA A 25 1.01 15.30 -11.50
CA ALA A 25 0.32 14.06 -11.84
C ALA A 25 -0.88 13.80 -10.92
N GLN A 26 -0.74 14.05 -9.62
CA GLN A 26 -1.85 13.94 -8.66
C GLN A 26 -3.07 14.79 -9.05
N GLU A 27 -2.86 16.08 -9.37
CA GLU A 27 -3.94 16.99 -9.74
C GLU A 27 -4.52 16.63 -11.11
N ARG A 28 -3.65 16.26 -12.06
CA ARG A 28 -4.04 15.85 -13.42
C ARG A 28 -4.95 14.62 -13.41
N LEU A 29 -4.65 13.66 -12.53
CA LEU A 29 -5.40 12.41 -12.38
C LEU A 29 -6.58 12.54 -11.39
N GLY A 30 -6.68 13.63 -10.64
CA GLY A 30 -7.74 13.84 -9.66
C GLY A 30 -7.64 12.94 -8.43
N LEU A 31 -6.42 12.52 -8.07
CA LEU A 31 -6.16 11.59 -6.97
C LEU A 31 -6.11 12.30 -5.61
N THR A 32 -6.66 11.64 -4.60
CA THR A 32 -6.59 12.04 -3.19
C THR A 32 -5.20 11.76 -2.60
N ASP A 33 -4.86 12.46 -1.52
CA ASP A 33 -3.60 12.22 -0.81
C ASP A 33 -3.48 10.78 -0.26
N ALA A 34 -4.59 10.10 -0.03
CA ALA A 34 -4.61 8.71 0.44
C ALA A 34 -4.21 7.75 -0.68
N GLU A 35 -4.82 7.87 -1.86
CA GLU A 35 -4.50 7.06 -3.04
C GLU A 35 -3.04 7.29 -3.46
N VAL A 36 -2.56 8.54 -3.44
CA VAL A 36 -1.15 8.84 -3.72
C VAL A 36 -0.22 8.11 -2.76
N LYS A 37 -0.52 8.13 -1.45
CA LYS A 37 0.30 7.43 -0.47
C LYS A 37 0.28 5.91 -0.67
N GLN A 38 -0.86 5.35 -1.04
CA GLN A 38 -0.98 3.92 -1.32
C GLN A 38 -0.14 3.52 -2.53
N ILE A 39 -0.24 4.24 -3.65
CA ILE A 39 0.55 3.98 -4.86
C ILE A 39 2.05 4.07 -4.56
N LEU A 40 2.49 5.13 -3.85
CA LEU A 40 3.89 5.31 -3.51
C LEU A 40 4.39 4.26 -2.51
N ALA A 41 3.56 3.85 -1.55
CA ALA A 41 3.90 2.77 -0.63
C ALA A 41 4.08 1.46 -1.39
N PHE A 42 3.11 1.10 -2.24
CA PHE A 42 3.16 -0.09 -3.07
C PHE A 42 4.42 -0.14 -3.94
N LEU A 43 4.66 0.89 -4.74
CA LEU A 43 5.80 0.90 -5.67
C LEU A 43 7.17 0.90 -4.97
N ASN A 44 7.27 1.40 -3.73
CA ASN A 44 8.53 1.44 -2.98
C ASN A 44 8.82 0.16 -2.16
N ARG A 45 7.91 -0.82 -2.10
CA ARG A 45 8.19 -2.09 -1.40
C ARG A 45 9.10 -2.98 -2.24
N CYS A 46 9.97 -3.75 -1.60
CA CYS A 46 10.89 -4.67 -2.29
C CYS A 46 10.22 -5.92 -2.87
N ASP A 47 9.01 -6.26 -2.42
CA ASP A 47 8.21 -7.38 -2.95
C ASP A 47 7.36 -6.97 -4.17
N THR A 48 7.27 -5.67 -4.48
CA THR A 48 6.70 -5.17 -5.74
C THR A 48 7.65 -5.48 -6.90
N SER A 49 7.61 -6.72 -7.36
CA SER A 49 8.52 -7.26 -8.36
C SER A 49 8.10 -6.93 -9.79
N PHE A 50 9.03 -7.14 -10.74
CA PHE A 50 8.72 -7.07 -12.16
C PHE A 50 7.56 -8.01 -12.54
N ASP A 51 7.59 -9.26 -12.06
CA ASP A 51 6.56 -10.25 -12.37
C ASP A 51 5.19 -9.83 -11.81
N LEU A 52 5.15 -9.21 -10.62
CA LEU A 52 3.92 -8.67 -10.06
C LEU A 52 3.36 -7.57 -10.97
N LEU A 53 4.18 -6.59 -11.31
CA LEU A 53 3.77 -5.44 -12.12
C LEU A 53 3.40 -5.83 -13.56
N ASP A 54 4.16 -6.73 -14.20
CA ASP A 54 3.92 -7.15 -15.58
C ASP A 54 2.78 -8.16 -15.69
N SER A 55 2.78 -9.22 -14.89
CA SER A 55 1.87 -10.35 -15.08
C SER A 55 0.61 -10.31 -14.22
N VAL A 56 0.65 -9.68 -13.04
CA VAL A 56 -0.51 -9.60 -12.13
C VAL A 56 -1.24 -8.28 -12.32
N VAL A 57 -0.55 -7.16 -12.17
CA VAL A 57 -1.12 -5.81 -12.43
C VAL A 57 -1.41 -5.64 -13.93
N GLY A 58 -0.64 -6.29 -14.80
CA GLY A 58 -0.85 -6.24 -16.25
C GLY A 58 -0.28 -4.99 -16.91
N LEU A 59 0.77 -4.40 -16.33
CA LEU A 59 1.45 -3.25 -16.91
C LEU A 59 2.19 -3.61 -18.20
N ASP A 60 2.53 -2.59 -18.99
CA ASP A 60 3.48 -2.78 -20.08
C ASP A 60 4.83 -3.21 -19.53
N SER A 61 5.44 -4.25 -20.11
CA SER A 61 6.66 -4.87 -19.57
C SER A 61 7.81 -3.87 -19.43
N ASP A 62 7.96 -2.95 -20.39
CA ASP A 62 9.04 -1.95 -20.29
C ASP A 62 8.75 -0.95 -19.16
N ALA A 63 7.49 -0.58 -18.94
CA ALA A 63 7.10 0.30 -17.82
C ALA A 63 7.32 -0.41 -16.47
N ALA A 64 6.92 -1.68 -16.36
CA ALA A 64 7.15 -2.50 -15.16
C ALA A 64 8.65 -2.64 -14.85
N GLU A 65 9.46 -2.96 -15.85
CA GLU A 65 10.92 -3.07 -15.72
C GLU A 65 11.55 -1.72 -15.32
N ASN A 66 11.14 -0.61 -15.95
CA ASN A 66 11.68 0.71 -15.63
C ASN A 66 11.28 1.18 -14.24
N LEU A 67 10.10 0.83 -13.73
CA LEU A 67 9.69 1.11 -12.35
C LEU A 67 10.62 0.40 -11.36
N VAL A 68 10.81 -0.92 -11.53
CA VAL A 68 11.68 -1.72 -10.66
C VAL A 68 13.13 -1.25 -10.73
N ASN A 69 13.66 -1.03 -11.93
CA ASN A 69 15.04 -0.58 -12.12
C ASN A 69 15.28 0.84 -11.57
N THR A 70 14.27 1.71 -11.61
CA THR A 70 14.39 3.04 -11.00
C THR A 70 14.40 2.95 -9.48
N ARG A 71 13.55 2.08 -8.91
CA ARG A 71 13.53 1.82 -7.46
C ARG A 71 14.83 1.20 -6.98
N ASP A 72 15.33 0.14 -7.64
CA ASP A 72 16.46 -0.69 -7.20
C ASP A 72 17.83 -0.16 -7.64
N GLY A 73 17.87 1.02 -8.26
CA GLY A 73 19.12 1.68 -8.60
C GLY A 73 20.00 0.91 -9.61
N ALA A 74 21.31 1.11 -9.48
CA ALA A 74 22.29 0.59 -10.44
C ALA A 74 22.74 -0.85 -10.11
N ASP A 75 22.60 -1.29 -8.86
CA ASP A 75 22.93 -2.65 -8.44
C ASP A 75 21.76 -3.64 -8.61
N ALA A 76 20.55 -3.13 -8.90
CA ALA A 76 19.33 -3.92 -9.11
C ALA A 76 18.95 -4.76 -7.89
N GLU A 77 19.29 -4.29 -6.70
CA GLU A 77 18.96 -4.92 -5.43
C GLU A 77 18.19 -3.93 -4.54
N CYS A 78 16.92 -4.21 -4.27
CA CYS A 78 16.12 -3.37 -3.38
C CYS A 78 16.67 -3.37 -1.94
N GLY A 79 16.61 -2.21 -1.30
CA GLY A 79 17.07 -1.98 0.07
C GLY A 79 18.54 -1.54 0.16
N THR A 80 19.17 -1.18 -0.96
CA THR A 80 20.56 -0.71 -1.00
C THR A 80 20.63 0.82 -0.99
N ASN A 81 21.84 1.38 -1.11
CA ASN A 81 22.02 2.84 -0.94
C ASN A 81 21.70 3.64 -2.21
N ASP A 82 21.66 2.98 -3.37
CA ASP A 82 21.39 3.59 -4.66
C ASP A 82 19.92 3.50 -5.09
N ASP A 83 19.06 2.97 -4.22
CA ASP A 83 17.62 2.94 -4.43
C ASP A 83 17.03 4.34 -4.71
N GLY A 84 16.21 4.41 -5.75
CA GLY A 84 15.44 5.59 -6.12
C GLY A 84 14.04 5.56 -5.51
N THR A 85 13.90 5.95 -4.24
CA THR A 85 12.57 6.05 -3.60
C THR A 85 11.68 7.07 -4.31
N TYR A 86 10.47 6.65 -4.68
CA TYR A 86 9.43 7.55 -5.20
C TYR A 86 8.84 8.39 -4.07
N LEU A 87 8.96 9.72 -4.15
CA LEU A 87 8.44 10.63 -3.13
C LEU A 87 7.12 11.27 -3.54
N THR A 88 6.87 11.33 -4.85
CA THR A 88 5.71 11.97 -5.48
C THR A 88 5.25 11.18 -6.70
N LEU A 89 4.00 11.38 -7.13
CA LEU A 89 3.54 10.82 -8.41
C LEU A 89 4.28 11.41 -9.62
N ASP A 90 4.84 12.62 -9.50
CA ASP A 90 5.67 13.19 -10.56
C ASP A 90 6.99 12.41 -10.72
N ASP A 91 7.53 11.82 -9.63
CA ASP A 91 8.70 10.94 -9.72
C ASP A 91 8.37 9.65 -10.47
N VAL A 92 7.17 9.10 -10.22
CA VAL A 92 6.65 7.90 -10.90
C VAL A 92 6.38 8.20 -12.37
N ASP A 93 5.69 9.31 -12.68
CA ASP A 93 5.36 9.74 -14.04
C ASP A 93 6.59 10.13 -14.88
N ALA A 94 7.71 10.47 -14.23
CA ALA A 94 8.98 10.76 -14.89
C ALA A 94 9.74 9.49 -15.33
N VAL A 95 9.34 8.30 -14.86
CA VAL A 95 9.97 7.03 -15.25
C VAL A 95 9.70 6.77 -16.73
N PRO A 96 10.73 6.36 -17.52
CA PRO A 96 10.53 6.07 -18.93
C PRO A 96 9.41 5.05 -19.16
N GLN A 97 8.52 5.37 -20.10
CA GLN A 97 7.37 4.53 -20.49
C GLN A 97 6.27 4.40 -19.42
N VAL A 98 6.41 5.07 -18.28
CA VAL A 98 5.32 5.29 -17.34
C VAL A 98 4.52 6.51 -17.77
N GLY A 99 3.22 6.44 -17.56
CA GLY A 99 2.33 7.59 -17.72
C GLY A 99 1.03 7.39 -16.97
N ASP A 100 0.10 8.33 -17.16
CA ASP A 100 -1.23 8.36 -16.51
C ASP A 100 -1.94 6.98 -16.46
N LYS A 101 -1.88 6.19 -17.55
CA LYS A 101 -2.47 4.84 -17.61
C LYS A 101 -1.86 3.89 -16.58
N THR A 102 -0.53 3.85 -16.51
CA THR A 102 0.22 2.98 -15.59
C THR A 102 -0.12 3.28 -14.14
N ILE A 103 -0.18 4.57 -13.78
CA ILE A 103 -0.52 5.01 -12.41
C ILE A 103 -1.95 4.57 -12.05
N LEU A 104 -2.90 4.69 -12.98
CA LEU A 104 -4.28 4.26 -12.77
C LEU A 104 -4.44 2.74 -12.70
N GLU A 105 -3.62 1.97 -13.44
CA GLU A 105 -3.62 0.50 -13.39
C GLU A 105 -3.06 0.00 -12.05
N VAL A 106 -1.99 0.62 -11.54
CA VAL A 106 -1.48 0.36 -10.19
C VAL A 106 -2.53 0.70 -9.13
N LEU A 107 -3.19 1.86 -9.23
CA LEU A 107 -4.23 2.24 -8.28
C LEU A 107 -5.40 1.25 -8.31
N ALA A 108 -5.86 0.86 -9.50
CA ALA A 108 -6.95 -0.11 -9.64
C ALA A 108 -6.61 -1.45 -8.96
N TYR A 109 -5.38 -1.94 -9.16
CA TYR A 109 -4.89 -3.15 -8.49
C TYR A 109 -4.92 -3.03 -6.96
N ILE A 110 -4.48 -1.89 -6.43
CA ILE A 110 -4.50 -1.62 -4.98
C ILE A 110 -5.95 -1.54 -4.46
N GLU A 111 -6.84 -0.83 -5.16
CA GLU A 111 -8.24 -0.64 -4.76
C GLU A 111 -9.07 -1.92 -4.84
N GLU A 112 -8.74 -2.82 -5.76
CA GLU A 112 -9.34 -4.15 -5.85
C GLU A 112 -8.91 -5.06 -4.68
N GLY A 113 -8.02 -4.58 -3.80
CA GLY A 113 -7.48 -5.31 -2.66
C GLY A 113 -6.50 -6.39 -3.10
N GLU A 114 -5.98 -6.31 -4.33
CA GLU A 114 -5.04 -7.28 -4.85
C GLU A 114 -3.58 -6.96 -4.47
N ASP A 115 -3.31 -5.81 -3.83
CA ASP A 115 -2.04 -5.47 -3.13
C ASP A 115 -1.73 -6.41 -1.93
N GLY A 116 -2.45 -7.52 -1.82
CA GLY A 116 -2.30 -8.51 -0.77
C GLY A 116 -2.83 -8.04 0.57
N ASP A 117 -3.29 -6.79 0.72
CA ASP A 117 -4.01 -6.30 1.90
C ASP A 117 -5.45 -6.81 1.92
N GLY A 118 -5.97 -7.17 3.09
CA GLY A 118 -7.32 -7.70 3.20
C GLY A 118 -7.95 -7.47 4.56
N THR A 119 -9.29 -7.59 4.64
CA THR A 119 -10.03 -7.39 5.88
C THR A 119 -10.80 -8.64 6.26
N TRP A 120 -10.52 -9.16 7.47
CA TRP A 120 -11.19 -10.33 8.06
C TRP A 120 -11.71 -9.97 9.44
N GLU A 121 -12.96 -10.32 9.73
CA GLU A 121 -13.61 -10.00 11.00
C GLU A 121 -13.57 -8.49 11.36
N GLY A 122 -13.50 -7.60 10.37
CA GLY A 122 -13.40 -6.15 10.57
C GLY A 122 -11.99 -5.62 10.85
N VAL A 123 -10.97 -6.48 10.83
CA VAL A 123 -9.55 -6.10 10.99
C VAL A 123 -8.85 -6.15 9.63
N THR A 124 -8.24 -5.03 9.23
CA THR A 124 -7.44 -4.94 8.00
C THR A 124 -6.01 -5.39 8.28
N PHE A 125 -5.45 -6.21 7.40
CA PHE A 125 -4.07 -6.71 7.45
C PHE A 125 -3.34 -6.32 6.17
N THR A 126 -2.09 -5.88 6.28
CA THR A 126 -1.22 -5.78 5.10
C THR A 126 -0.78 -7.15 4.64
N ALA A 127 -0.42 -7.32 3.37
CA ALA A 127 0.09 -8.60 2.84
C ALA A 127 1.13 -9.26 3.76
N GLU A 128 2.12 -8.51 4.25
CA GLU A 128 3.17 -9.00 5.15
C GLU A 128 2.63 -9.40 6.52
N GLU A 129 1.68 -8.62 7.06
CA GLU A 129 1.03 -8.99 8.32
C GLU A 129 0.26 -10.32 8.18
N GLN A 130 -0.31 -10.63 7.01
CA GLN A 130 -1.03 -11.89 6.80
C GLN A 130 -0.09 -13.08 6.86
N GLU A 131 1.06 -13.00 6.21
CA GLU A 131 2.07 -14.07 6.24
C GLU A 131 2.55 -14.33 7.67
N VAL A 132 2.89 -13.26 8.41
CA VAL A 132 3.36 -13.40 9.80
C VAL A 132 2.24 -13.91 10.71
N VAL A 133 1.00 -13.47 10.53
CA VAL A 133 -0.14 -13.99 11.31
C VAL A 133 -0.38 -15.47 11.03
N LEU A 134 -0.23 -15.91 9.78
CA LEU A 134 -0.33 -17.34 9.44
C LEU A 134 0.84 -18.15 10.02
N GLU A 135 2.04 -17.59 10.09
CA GLU A 135 3.18 -18.19 10.78
C GLU A 135 2.90 -18.34 12.28
N ILE A 136 2.47 -17.26 12.96
CA ILE A 136 2.04 -17.29 14.36
C ILE A 136 0.96 -18.36 14.56
N ALA A 137 -0.07 -18.38 13.71
CA ALA A 137 -1.18 -19.30 13.82
C ALA A 137 -0.76 -20.77 13.66
N ASN A 138 0.22 -21.07 12.82
CA ASN A 138 0.70 -22.44 12.54
C ASN A 138 1.83 -22.90 13.47
N ASP A 139 2.70 -22.01 13.92
CA ASP A 139 3.97 -22.38 14.57
C ASP A 139 4.06 -21.97 16.05
N ALA A 140 3.33 -20.93 16.48
CA ALA A 140 3.34 -20.55 17.90
C ALA A 140 2.85 -21.69 18.80
N SER A 141 3.44 -21.85 19.98
CA SER A 141 2.94 -22.80 20.96
C SER A 141 1.59 -22.35 21.55
N LEU A 142 0.82 -23.27 22.11
CA LEU A 142 -0.44 -22.94 22.78
C LEU A 142 -0.26 -21.86 23.86
N SER A 143 0.81 -21.93 24.66
CA SER A 143 1.11 -20.91 25.67
C SER A 143 1.48 -19.56 25.08
N VAL A 144 2.11 -19.51 23.90
CA VAL A 144 2.39 -18.23 23.23
C VAL A 144 1.10 -17.61 22.74
N LEU A 145 0.19 -18.39 22.15
CA LEU A 145 -1.11 -17.90 21.71
C LEU A 145 -1.98 -17.42 22.89
N ASP A 146 -1.98 -18.13 24.03
CA ASP A 146 -2.76 -17.77 25.22
C ASP A 146 -2.12 -16.59 25.98
N ASP A 147 -0.86 -16.71 26.40
CA ASP A 147 -0.23 -15.77 27.34
C ASP A 147 0.42 -14.56 26.64
N ASN A 148 1.08 -14.76 25.49
CA ASN A 148 1.85 -13.71 24.83
C ASN A 148 1.01 -12.90 23.84
N VAL A 149 0.25 -13.58 22.98
CA VAL A 149 -0.73 -12.94 22.09
C VAL A 149 -1.94 -12.47 22.90
N GLY A 150 -2.25 -13.15 24.01
CA GLY A 150 -3.37 -12.79 24.88
C GLY A 150 -4.72 -13.30 24.38
N LEU A 151 -4.75 -14.37 23.56
CA LEU A 151 -5.98 -15.02 23.13
C LEU A 151 -6.66 -15.73 24.32
N ALA A 152 -7.98 -15.91 24.26
CA ALA A 152 -8.62 -16.78 25.25
C ALA A 152 -8.14 -18.23 25.07
N SER A 153 -8.03 -18.98 26.17
CA SER A 153 -7.53 -20.37 26.12
C SER A 153 -8.30 -21.28 25.14
N ASP A 154 -9.60 -21.04 24.96
CA ASP A 154 -10.43 -21.76 23.98
C ASP A 154 -10.08 -21.33 22.53
N GLU A 155 -9.88 -20.04 22.27
CA GLU A 155 -9.46 -19.52 20.96
C GLU A 155 -8.09 -20.08 20.56
N ALA A 156 -7.12 -20.03 21.49
CA ALA A 156 -5.79 -20.57 21.29
C ALA A 156 -5.80 -22.08 21.04
N SER A 157 -6.62 -22.83 21.79
CA SER A 157 -6.79 -24.28 21.59
C SER A 157 -7.44 -24.61 20.25
N ASN A 158 -8.43 -23.82 19.82
CA ASN A 158 -9.11 -24.01 18.55
C ASN A 158 -8.18 -23.74 17.37
N ILE A 159 -7.34 -22.70 17.42
CA ILE A 159 -6.31 -22.43 16.40
C ILE A 159 -5.35 -23.60 16.30
N VAL A 160 -4.80 -24.08 17.43
CA VAL A 160 -3.87 -25.23 17.43
C VAL A 160 -4.55 -26.48 16.87
N GLY A 161 -5.82 -26.71 17.21
CA GLY A 161 -6.62 -27.83 16.71
C GLY A 161 -6.98 -27.76 15.23
N ALA A 162 -7.01 -26.56 14.64
CA ALA A 162 -7.34 -26.33 13.24
C ALA A 162 -6.12 -26.43 12.30
N ARG A 163 -4.89 -26.53 12.83
CA ARG A 163 -3.68 -26.60 12.02
C ARG A 163 -3.66 -27.81 11.06
N PRO A 164 -3.11 -27.65 9.84
CA PRO A 164 -2.56 -26.41 9.28
C PRO A 164 -3.64 -25.45 8.76
N ILE A 165 -3.40 -24.15 8.91
CA ILE A 165 -4.27 -23.08 8.43
C ILE A 165 -3.60 -22.41 7.23
N ALA A 166 -4.26 -22.45 6.07
CA ALA A 166 -3.65 -22.04 4.80
C ALA A 166 -3.93 -20.57 4.42
N SER A 167 -4.89 -19.91 5.06
CA SER A 167 -5.24 -18.52 4.77
C SER A 167 -5.90 -17.82 5.96
N LEU A 168 -5.91 -16.47 5.97
CA LEU A 168 -6.64 -15.72 6.99
C LEU A 168 -8.16 -15.94 6.93
N GLY A 169 -8.70 -16.33 5.77
CA GLY A 169 -10.09 -16.76 5.67
C GLY A 169 -10.34 -18.04 6.47
N GLU A 170 -9.49 -19.05 6.32
CA GLU A 170 -9.56 -20.27 7.13
C GLU A 170 -9.33 -19.99 8.62
N LEU A 171 -8.44 -19.05 8.96
CA LEU A 171 -8.21 -18.63 10.34
C LEU A 171 -9.45 -17.95 10.95
N ALA A 172 -10.11 -17.07 10.19
CA ALA A 172 -11.33 -16.39 10.61
C ALA A 172 -12.51 -17.36 10.78
N ASP A 173 -12.56 -18.43 9.99
CA ASP A 173 -13.58 -19.48 10.11
C ASP A 173 -13.37 -20.41 11.32
N VAL A 174 -12.22 -20.35 12.02
CA VAL A 174 -11.98 -21.12 13.24
C VAL A 174 -12.96 -20.70 14.33
N ALA A 175 -13.55 -21.68 15.02
CA ALA A 175 -14.57 -21.43 16.03
C ALA A 175 -14.10 -20.43 17.09
N GLN A 176 -14.93 -19.40 17.31
CA GLN A 176 -14.71 -18.31 18.28
C GLN A 176 -13.56 -17.35 17.92
N ILE A 177 -12.97 -17.45 16.73
CA ILE A 177 -12.12 -16.40 16.20
C ILE A 177 -13.03 -15.32 15.61
N GLY A 178 -12.81 -14.09 16.06
CA GLY A 178 -13.55 -12.90 15.64
C GLY A 178 -12.64 -11.68 15.73
N GLU A 179 -13.22 -10.48 15.57
CA GLU A 179 -12.49 -9.21 15.49
C GLU A 179 -11.41 -9.06 16.57
N SER A 180 -11.76 -9.32 17.84
CA SER A 180 -10.81 -9.17 18.95
C SER A 180 -9.63 -10.15 18.89
N ALA A 181 -9.83 -11.37 18.40
CA ALA A 181 -8.75 -12.35 18.27
C ALA A 181 -7.83 -11.98 17.09
N MET A 182 -8.43 -11.59 15.97
CA MET A 182 -7.70 -11.12 14.78
C MET A 182 -6.85 -9.88 15.09
N GLN A 183 -7.40 -8.92 15.86
CA GLN A 183 -6.66 -7.72 16.26
C GLN A 183 -5.47 -8.07 17.17
N LYS A 184 -5.62 -8.99 18.12
CA LYS A 184 -4.51 -9.41 19.00
C LYS A 184 -3.39 -10.10 18.22
N LEU A 185 -3.74 -10.95 17.26
CA LEU A 185 -2.77 -11.58 16.37
C LEU A 185 -2.00 -10.52 15.58
N LYS A 186 -2.71 -9.54 15.00
CA LYS A 186 -2.10 -8.40 14.32
C LYS A 186 -1.17 -7.61 15.25
N ASP A 187 -1.62 -7.26 16.45
CA ASP A 187 -0.83 -6.49 17.43
C ASP A 187 0.45 -7.23 17.88
N TYR A 188 0.46 -8.56 17.75
CA TYR A 188 1.61 -9.39 18.09
C TYR A 188 2.63 -9.53 16.94
N VAL A 189 2.27 -9.22 15.69
CA VAL A 189 3.15 -9.31 14.50
C VAL A 189 4.54 -8.69 14.75
N PRO A 190 4.68 -7.46 15.31
CA PRO A 190 6.00 -6.85 15.51
C PRO A 190 6.87 -7.54 16.57
N GLN A 191 6.30 -8.46 17.36
CA GLN A 191 6.97 -9.18 18.44
C GLN A 191 7.34 -10.62 18.03
N TRP A 192 6.78 -11.11 16.93
CA TRP A 192 7.07 -12.45 16.43
C TRP A 192 8.45 -12.50 15.77
N GLY A 193 9.21 -13.55 16.07
CA GLY A 193 10.61 -13.69 15.64
C GLY A 193 10.95 -15.01 14.94
N GLY A 194 9.96 -15.88 14.70
CA GLY A 194 10.15 -17.25 14.21
C GLY A 194 10.66 -18.23 15.26
#